data_AF-A0A518IJT4-F1
#
_entry.id   AF-A0A518IJT4-F1
#
_cell.length_a   1.000
_cell.length_b   1.000
_cell.length_c   1.000
_cell.angle_alpha   90.00
_cell.angle_beta   90.00
_cell.angle_gamma   90.00
#
_symmetry.space_group_name_H-M   'P 1'
#
loop_
_entity.id
_entity.type
_entity.pdbx_description
1 polymer ?
#
loop_
_entity_poly.entity_id
_entity_poly.type
_entity_poly.pdbx_seq_one_letter_code
_entity_poly.pdbx_strand_id
1 'polypeptide(L)'
;MDAFSNRNINQWSIGITTAPRTQPTLQQTIASLRAAGWQQLQLFAEPGVEVPEGDPDLITTQRPVQLGAFPNWYLSLTEMMLRDPKSEAYLICQDDVLFARNTRDYLECHLWPAAEIGVVSIYCPSHYQQNQDPGFVREDRGWHSWGALAYVFSNPSARLLLSDVAVLSHRGFGPAEGLRQIDAVVGLWCERQHLPYFVHSPSLAQHVGKTSTLYPQASALGHRQASHVMHTIPPESLSERGAPVEG
;
A
#
# COMPACT_ATOMS: atom_id res chain seq x y z
N MET A 1 -3.48 -32.52 -5.53
CA MET A 1 -3.76 -31.31 -6.33
C MET A 1 -2.78 -30.27 -5.87
N ASP A 2 -1.93 -29.76 -6.76
CA ASP A 2 -0.88 -28.81 -6.38
C ASP A 2 -1.51 -27.52 -5.82
N ALA A 3 -1.13 -27.13 -4.60
CA ALA A 3 -1.55 -25.87 -3.99
C ALA A 3 -1.14 -24.63 -4.81
N PHE A 4 -0.33 -24.81 -5.86
CA PHE A 4 0.15 -23.76 -6.76
C PHE A 4 -0.75 -23.50 -7.97
N SER A 5 -1.72 -24.36 -8.29
CA SER A 5 -2.52 -24.21 -9.53
C SER A 5 -3.61 -23.12 -9.47
N ASN A 6 -3.72 -22.38 -8.37
CA ASN A 6 -4.77 -21.37 -8.14
C ASN A 6 -4.24 -19.94 -7.87
N ARG A 7 -2.95 -19.66 -8.07
CA ARG A 7 -2.41 -18.31 -7.87
C ARG A 7 -2.72 -17.42 -9.08
N ASN A 8 -3.31 -16.26 -8.82
CA ASN A 8 -3.57 -15.21 -9.82
C ASN A 8 -2.35 -14.31 -10.03
N ILE A 9 -1.46 -14.21 -9.04
CA ILE A 9 -0.27 -13.35 -9.02
C ILE A 9 0.93 -14.17 -8.58
N ASN A 10 2.05 -14.04 -9.31
CA ASN A 10 3.31 -14.69 -8.99
C ASN A 10 4.48 -13.69 -8.93
N GLN A 11 4.37 -12.54 -9.62
CA GLN A 11 5.41 -11.53 -9.70
C GLN A 11 5.01 -10.25 -8.96
N TRP A 12 5.78 -9.94 -7.91
CA TRP A 12 5.58 -8.77 -7.07
C TRP A 12 6.78 -7.83 -7.13
N SER A 13 6.51 -6.53 -7.05
CA SER A 13 7.49 -5.52 -6.68
C SER A 13 7.02 -4.79 -5.42
N ILE A 14 7.86 -4.76 -4.38
CA ILE A 14 7.48 -4.30 -3.03
C ILE A 14 8.31 -3.08 -2.66
N GLY A 15 7.65 -1.96 -2.38
CA GLY A 15 8.26 -0.68 -2.07
C GLY A 15 7.85 -0.13 -0.71
N ILE A 16 8.83 0.41 0.01
CA ILE A 16 8.63 1.10 1.29
C ILE A 16 9.09 2.53 1.14
N THR A 17 8.23 3.49 1.46
CA THR A 17 8.61 4.90 1.58
C THR A 17 8.87 5.22 3.04
N THR A 18 10.00 5.89 3.33
CA THR A 18 10.37 6.25 4.70
C THR A 18 10.91 7.67 4.79
N ALA A 19 10.73 8.29 5.96
CA ALA A 19 11.25 9.59 6.30
C ALA A 19 11.69 9.63 7.77
N PRO A 20 12.53 10.58 8.20
CA PRO A 20 12.95 10.66 9.60
C PRO A 20 11.75 10.80 10.54
N ARG A 21 11.78 10.02 11.63
CA ARG A 21 10.75 9.99 12.67
C ARG A 21 11.39 10.00 14.05
N THR A 22 10.73 10.60 15.02
CA THR A 22 11.15 10.58 16.43
C THR A 22 11.17 9.16 17.00
N GLN A 23 10.22 8.33 16.57
CA GLN A 23 10.16 6.90 16.90
C GLN A 23 10.27 6.11 15.60
N PRO A 24 11.45 5.57 15.28
CA PRO A 24 11.65 4.79 14.06
C PRO A 24 10.78 3.53 14.04
N THR A 25 10.08 3.30 12.93
CA THR A 25 9.21 2.12 12.73
C THR A 25 9.67 1.24 11.57
N LEU A 26 10.61 1.71 10.76
CA LEU A 26 11.09 1.05 9.54
C LEU A 26 11.49 -0.41 9.75
N GLN A 27 12.28 -0.71 10.77
CA GLN A 27 12.73 -2.09 11.05
C GLN A 27 11.56 -3.04 11.34
N GLN A 28 10.54 -2.56 12.06
CA GLN A 28 9.35 -3.35 12.36
C GLN A 28 8.53 -3.60 11.10
N THR A 29 8.39 -2.59 10.25
CA THR A 29 7.71 -2.71 8.95
C THR A 29 8.41 -3.74 8.06
N ILE A 30 9.73 -3.64 7.90
CA ILE A 30 10.54 -4.62 7.13
C ILE A 30 10.36 -6.04 7.66
N ALA A 31 10.49 -6.22 8.98
CA ALA A 31 10.32 -7.53 9.61
C ALA A 31 8.91 -8.11 9.37
N SER A 32 7.87 -7.27 9.43
CA SER A 32 6.48 -7.70 9.20
C SER A 32 6.19 -8.03 7.74
N LEU A 33 6.76 -7.29 6.77
CA LEU A 33 6.67 -7.64 5.34
C LEU A 33 7.32 -8.99 5.04
N ARG A 34 8.46 -9.28 5.68
CA ARG A 34 9.12 -10.59 5.58
C ARG A 34 8.26 -11.70 6.15
N ALA A 35 7.67 -11.49 7.33
CA ALA A 35 6.73 -12.43 7.93
C ALA A 35 5.42 -12.57 7.12
N ALA A 36 5.09 -11.57 6.29
CA ALA A 36 3.97 -11.61 5.37
C ALA A 36 4.26 -12.38 4.08
N GLY A 37 5.54 -12.69 3.78
CA GLY A 37 5.97 -13.54 2.66
C GLY A 37 6.82 -12.83 1.59
N TRP A 38 7.17 -11.56 1.77
CA TRP A 38 8.00 -10.81 0.82
C TRP A 38 9.44 -10.68 1.31
N GLN A 39 10.40 -11.25 0.58
CA GLN A 39 11.82 -11.22 0.95
C GLN A 39 12.57 -10.05 0.31
N GLN A 40 12.40 -9.87 -1.01
CA GLN A 40 13.00 -8.77 -1.76
C GLN A 40 12.15 -7.50 -1.62
N LEU A 41 12.77 -6.43 -1.11
CA LEU A 41 12.13 -5.17 -0.78
C LEU A 41 12.91 -4.01 -1.40
N GLN A 42 12.21 -2.95 -1.80
CA GLN A 42 12.80 -1.70 -2.27
C GLN A 42 12.51 -0.61 -1.23
N LEU A 43 13.55 0.02 -0.71
CA LEU A 43 13.44 1.10 0.28
C LEU A 43 13.72 2.45 -0.38
N PHE A 44 12.78 3.38 -0.26
CA PHE A 44 12.88 4.74 -0.79
C PHE A 44 12.92 5.75 0.35
N ALA A 45 14.13 6.12 0.74
CA ALA A 45 14.39 6.87 1.97
C ALA A 45 14.62 8.35 1.72
N GLU A 46 13.89 9.21 2.43
CA GLU A 46 14.24 10.64 2.56
C GLU A 46 15.58 10.81 3.31
N PRO A 47 16.27 11.95 3.17
CA PRO A 47 17.51 12.21 3.91
C PRO A 47 17.35 12.07 5.42
N GLY A 48 18.38 11.54 6.10
CA GLY A 48 18.44 11.43 7.55
C GLY A 48 17.72 10.21 8.15
N VAL A 49 17.28 9.26 7.32
CA VAL A 49 16.79 7.96 7.77
C VAL A 49 17.97 7.01 8.01
N GLU A 50 17.97 6.33 9.15
CA GLU A 50 18.89 5.21 9.40
C GLU A 50 18.42 3.98 8.63
N VAL A 51 19.15 3.60 7.58
CA VAL A 51 18.86 2.44 6.75
C VAL A 51 19.59 1.22 7.29
N PRO A 52 18.93 0.04 7.42
CA PRO A 52 19.61 -1.20 7.76
C PRO A 52 20.72 -1.54 6.75
N GLU A 53 21.94 -1.72 7.23
CA GLU A 53 23.08 -2.10 6.40
C GLU A 53 23.20 -3.64 6.25
N GLY A 54 23.85 -4.08 5.17
CA GLY A 54 24.24 -5.48 5.00
C GLY A 54 23.11 -6.45 4.63
N ASP A 55 21.94 -5.92 4.27
CA ASP A 55 20.79 -6.73 3.85
C ASP A 55 20.74 -6.85 2.31
N PRO A 56 21.10 -8.02 1.73
CA PRO A 56 21.19 -8.18 0.28
C PRO A 56 19.82 -8.17 -0.41
N ASP A 57 18.74 -8.42 0.34
CA ASP A 57 17.38 -8.43 -0.18
C ASP A 57 16.68 -7.07 -0.03
N LEU A 58 17.37 -6.05 0.49
CA LEU A 58 16.88 -4.69 0.64
C LEU A 58 17.57 -3.72 -0.33
N ILE A 59 16.94 -3.47 -1.47
CA ILE A 59 17.43 -2.52 -2.47
C ILE A 59 17.08 -1.10 -2.00
N THR A 60 18.09 -0.29 -1.67
CA THR A 60 17.86 1.06 -1.14
C THR A 60 18.11 2.14 -2.18
N THR A 61 17.16 3.05 -2.33
CA THR A 61 17.31 4.33 -3.01
C THR A 61 17.19 5.46 -2.00
N GLN A 62 18.32 6.12 -1.73
CA GLN A 62 18.39 7.30 -0.87
C GLN A 62 18.08 8.57 -1.68
N ARG A 63 17.06 9.33 -1.27
CA ARG A 63 16.76 10.63 -1.86
C ARG A 63 17.79 11.67 -1.38
N PRO A 64 18.25 12.58 -2.26
CA PRO A 64 19.26 13.57 -1.90
C PRO A 64 18.69 14.78 -1.14
N VAL A 65 17.37 15.01 -1.23
CA VAL A 65 16.65 16.11 -0.59
C VAL A 65 15.33 15.60 -0.03
N GLN A 66 14.78 16.29 0.96
CA GLN A 66 13.46 15.97 1.49
C GLN A 66 12.38 16.34 0.47
N LEU A 67 11.69 15.34 -0.08
CA LEU A 67 10.67 15.53 -1.11
C LEU A 67 9.28 15.77 -0.52
N GLY A 68 8.94 15.10 0.58
CA GLY A 68 7.59 15.01 1.13
C GLY A 68 6.92 13.68 0.77
N ALA A 69 5.81 13.36 1.44
CA ALA A 69 5.15 12.06 1.33
C ALA A 69 4.69 11.74 -0.09
N PHE A 70 3.89 12.61 -0.73
CA PHE A 70 3.36 12.33 -2.07
C PHE A 70 4.44 12.22 -3.14
N PRO A 71 5.39 13.17 -3.28
CA PRO A 71 6.40 13.09 -4.33
C PRO A 71 7.39 11.94 -4.12
N ASN A 72 7.78 11.63 -2.87
CA ASN A 72 8.59 10.45 -2.61
C ASN A 72 7.82 9.18 -3.02
N TRP A 73 6.54 9.07 -2.64
CA TRP A 73 5.67 7.96 -3.03
C TRP A 73 5.51 7.81 -4.54
N TYR A 74 5.25 8.90 -5.25
CA TYR A 74 5.07 8.90 -6.70
C TYR A 74 6.34 8.47 -7.44
N LEU A 75 7.49 9.05 -7.07
CA LEU A 75 8.78 8.68 -7.65
C LEU A 75 9.16 7.22 -7.33
N SER A 76 8.80 6.74 -6.14
CA SER A 76 9.04 5.36 -5.72
C SER A 76 8.25 4.38 -6.58
N LEU A 77 6.94 4.60 -6.76
CA LEU A 77 6.12 3.75 -7.64
C LEU A 77 6.61 3.79 -9.09
N THR A 78 7.05 4.96 -9.57
CA THR A 78 7.67 5.11 -10.89
C THR A 78 8.93 4.26 -11.01
N GLU A 79 9.82 4.35 -10.03
CA GLU A 79 11.08 3.62 -10.01
C GLU A 79 10.86 2.09 -9.95
N MET A 80 9.92 1.63 -9.12
CA MET A 80 9.52 0.22 -9.06
C MET A 80 9.02 -0.28 -10.42
N MET A 81 8.13 0.48 -11.08
CA MET A 81 7.57 0.11 -12.38
C MET A 81 8.62 0.08 -13.50
N LEU A 82 9.62 0.93 -13.43
CA LEU A 82 10.71 0.95 -14.42
C LEU A 82 11.75 -0.16 -14.17
N ARG A 83 12.02 -0.52 -12.91
CA ARG A 83 12.93 -1.62 -12.55
C ARG A 83 12.32 -2.98 -12.89
N ASP A 84 11.05 -3.17 -12.53
CA ASP A 84 10.36 -4.46 -12.65
C ASP A 84 9.10 -4.35 -13.54
N PRO A 85 9.22 -3.95 -14.83
CA PRO A 85 8.08 -3.58 -15.66
C PRO A 85 7.09 -4.71 -15.96
N LYS A 86 7.47 -5.96 -15.64
CA LYS A 86 6.67 -7.17 -15.79
C LYS A 86 5.97 -7.62 -14.50
N SER A 87 6.20 -6.96 -13.37
CA SER A 87 5.52 -7.28 -12.11
C SER A 87 4.01 -7.21 -12.31
N GLU A 88 3.30 -8.20 -11.81
CA GLU A 88 1.84 -8.30 -11.92
C GLU A 88 1.16 -7.41 -10.87
N ALA A 89 1.81 -7.27 -9.71
CA ALA A 89 1.37 -6.41 -8.61
C ALA A 89 2.52 -5.57 -8.04
N TYR A 90 2.22 -4.31 -7.73
CA TYR A 90 3.12 -3.38 -7.03
C TYR A 90 2.50 -3.06 -5.67
N LEU A 91 3.10 -3.54 -4.58
CA LEU A 91 2.73 -3.12 -3.22
C LEU A 91 3.66 -1.98 -2.81
N ILE A 92 3.09 -0.79 -2.58
CA ILE A 92 3.81 0.35 -2.02
C ILE A 92 3.19 0.75 -0.67
N CYS A 93 4.02 0.84 0.35
CA CYS A 93 3.59 1.18 1.71
C CYS A 93 4.48 2.26 2.36
N GLN A 94 3.99 2.80 3.47
CA GLN A 94 4.78 3.67 4.35
C GLN A 94 5.57 2.82 5.35
N ASP A 95 6.51 3.42 6.08
CA ASP A 95 7.40 2.71 7.00
C ASP A 95 6.85 2.51 8.43
N ASP A 96 5.58 2.81 8.67
CA ASP A 96 4.89 2.71 9.96
C ASP A 96 3.65 1.82 9.92
N VAL A 97 3.82 0.66 9.28
CA VAL A 97 2.76 -0.33 9.08
C VAL A 97 3.22 -1.72 9.49
N LEU A 98 2.34 -2.48 10.13
CA LEU A 98 2.54 -3.91 10.40
C LEU A 98 1.61 -4.73 9.53
N PHE A 99 2.13 -5.76 8.87
CA PHE A 99 1.34 -6.67 8.03
C PHE A 99 0.95 -7.95 8.77
N ALA A 100 -0.21 -8.50 8.41
CA ALA A 100 -0.61 -9.84 8.83
C ALA A 100 0.38 -10.88 8.32
N ARG A 101 0.66 -11.92 9.10
CA ARG A 101 1.49 -13.05 8.63
C ARG A 101 0.78 -13.76 7.47
N ASN A 102 1.58 -14.22 6.50
CA ASN A 102 1.12 -14.87 5.27
C ASN A 102 0.23 -14.02 4.35
N THR A 103 0.28 -12.68 4.46
CA THR A 103 -0.50 -11.78 3.60
C THR A 103 -0.26 -12.05 2.11
N ARG A 104 0.99 -12.34 1.71
CA ARG A 104 1.33 -12.62 0.32
C ARG A 104 0.54 -13.81 -0.23
N ASP A 105 0.57 -14.95 0.45
CA ASP A 105 -0.09 -16.17 -0.05
C ASP A 105 -1.60 -15.95 -0.21
N TYR A 106 -2.22 -15.22 0.72
CA TYR A 106 -3.62 -14.83 0.61
C TYR A 106 -3.87 -13.94 -0.61
N LEU A 107 -3.09 -12.87 -0.77
CA LEU A 107 -3.28 -11.93 -1.88
C LEU A 107 -3.02 -12.58 -3.25
N GLU A 108 -2.06 -13.50 -3.35
CA GLU A 108 -1.78 -14.25 -4.58
C GLU A 108 -2.98 -15.09 -5.04
N CYS A 109 -3.87 -15.50 -4.13
CA CYS A 109 -5.10 -16.23 -4.46
C CYS A 109 -6.34 -15.33 -4.63
N HIS A 110 -6.41 -14.19 -3.93
CA HIS A 110 -7.64 -13.40 -3.81
C HIS A 110 -7.64 -12.08 -4.57
N LEU A 111 -6.48 -11.51 -4.93
CA LEU A 111 -6.44 -10.43 -5.91
C LEU A 111 -6.78 -11.00 -7.30
N TRP A 112 -7.55 -10.34 -8.17
CA TRP A 112 -8.13 -9.00 -8.12
C TRP A 112 -9.65 -9.11 -7.96
N PRO A 113 -10.31 -8.34 -7.06
CA PRO A 113 -11.76 -8.49 -6.81
C PRO A 113 -12.67 -8.05 -7.96
N ALA A 114 -12.12 -7.44 -9.00
CA ALA A 114 -12.82 -7.02 -10.22
C ALA A 114 -11.83 -7.06 -11.40
N ALA A 115 -12.36 -7.15 -12.62
CA ALA A 115 -11.56 -7.22 -13.84
C ALA A 115 -10.78 -5.92 -14.10
N GLU A 116 -11.41 -4.78 -13.81
CA GLU A 116 -10.80 -3.45 -13.90
C GLU A 116 -10.81 -2.81 -12.51
N ILE A 117 -9.64 -2.38 -12.05
CA ILE A 117 -9.43 -1.83 -10.70
C ILE A 117 -8.46 -0.68 -10.78
N GLY A 118 -8.76 0.38 -10.03
CA GLY A 118 -7.85 1.47 -9.77
C GLY A 118 -6.82 1.06 -8.74
N VAL A 119 -7.24 0.76 -7.51
CA VAL A 119 -6.29 0.34 -6.46
C VAL A 119 -6.96 -0.58 -5.46
N VAL A 120 -6.16 -1.43 -4.83
CA VAL A 120 -6.54 -2.15 -3.61
C VAL A 120 -5.70 -1.60 -2.45
N SER A 121 -6.34 -1.05 -1.42
CA SER A 121 -5.70 -0.88 -0.12
C SER A 121 -5.89 -2.14 0.70
N ILE A 122 -4.79 -2.73 1.17
CA ILE A 122 -4.87 -3.85 2.13
C ILE A 122 -5.00 -3.33 3.58
N TYR A 123 -5.03 -2.00 3.73
CA TYR A 123 -5.38 -1.28 4.93
C TYR A 123 -6.85 -0.84 4.88
N CYS A 124 -7.61 -1.04 5.97
CA CYS A 124 -8.98 -0.53 6.09
C CYS A 124 -9.08 0.32 7.36
N PRO A 125 -9.25 1.64 7.23
CA PRO A 125 -9.33 2.52 8.39
C PRO A 125 -10.64 2.30 9.16
N SER A 126 -10.62 2.51 10.47
CA SER A 126 -11.75 2.21 11.37
C SER A 126 -13.05 2.95 11.07
N HIS A 127 -13.01 4.06 10.33
CA HIS A 127 -14.21 4.82 9.95
C HIS A 127 -14.85 4.34 8.64
N TYR A 128 -14.24 3.37 7.96
CA TYR A 128 -14.83 2.66 6.84
C TYR A 128 -15.76 1.55 7.33
N GLN A 129 -16.64 1.10 6.44
CA GLN A 129 -17.51 -0.02 6.74
C GLN A 129 -16.67 -1.27 7.03
N GLN A 130 -16.84 -1.83 8.21
CA GLN A 130 -16.21 -3.10 8.58
C GLN A 130 -17.21 -4.21 8.30
N ASN A 131 -16.81 -5.19 7.48
CA ASN A 131 -17.60 -6.38 7.25
C ASN A 131 -17.24 -7.46 8.27
N GLN A 132 -18.21 -8.30 8.61
CA GLN A 132 -17.98 -9.47 9.47
C GLN A 132 -17.18 -10.52 8.71
N ASP A 133 -17.48 -10.69 7.42
CA ASP A 133 -16.80 -11.63 6.54
C ASP A 133 -15.55 -10.98 5.92
N PRO A 134 -14.39 -11.66 5.97
CA PRO A 134 -13.18 -11.22 5.30
C PRO A 134 -13.35 -11.05 3.80
N GLY A 135 -12.90 -9.90 3.27
CA GLY A 135 -12.82 -9.71 1.84
C GLY A 135 -12.52 -8.28 1.40
N PHE A 136 -12.57 -8.09 0.09
CA PHE A 136 -12.42 -6.77 -0.52
C PHE A 136 -13.76 -6.04 -0.56
N VAL A 137 -13.76 -4.81 -0.05
CA VAL A 137 -14.92 -3.92 0.01
C VAL A 137 -14.66 -2.73 -0.89
N ARG A 138 -15.59 -2.43 -1.79
CA ARG A 138 -15.50 -1.28 -2.68
C ARG A 138 -15.72 0.02 -1.89
N GLU A 139 -14.88 1.01 -2.13
CA GLU A 139 -14.91 2.31 -1.47
C GLU A 139 -14.77 3.44 -2.50
N ASP A 140 -15.89 4.09 -2.85
CA ASP A 140 -15.92 5.14 -3.88
C ASP A 140 -16.04 6.54 -3.24
N ARG A 141 -15.02 6.97 -2.48
CA ARG A 141 -15.06 8.25 -1.74
C ARG A 141 -14.28 9.39 -2.40
N GLY A 142 -13.68 9.14 -3.57
CA GLY A 142 -12.91 10.13 -4.31
C GLY A 142 -11.82 10.77 -3.44
N TRP A 143 -11.82 12.09 -3.36
CA TRP A 143 -10.88 12.87 -2.54
C TRP A 143 -10.91 12.54 -1.03
N HIS A 144 -12.00 11.95 -0.52
CA HIS A 144 -12.12 11.59 0.89
C HIS A 144 -11.64 10.16 1.18
N SER A 145 -10.94 9.52 0.24
CA SER A 145 -10.41 8.17 0.41
C SER A 145 -9.20 8.14 1.33
N TRP A 146 -9.06 7.07 2.13
CA TRP A 146 -8.00 6.80 3.10
C TRP A 146 -7.54 5.35 2.90
N GLY A 147 -6.25 5.14 2.55
CA GLY A 147 -5.69 3.82 2.26
C GLY A 147 -4.22 3.77 1.83
N ALA A 148 -3.56 4.92 1.65
CA ALA A 148 -2.18 5.07 1.19
C ALA A 148 -1.12 4.58 2.17
N LEU A 149 -1.55 4.00 3.29
CA LEU A 149 -0.66 3.27 4.17
C LEU A 149 -0.06 2.05 3.47
N ALA A 150 -0.87 1.32 2.68
CA ALA A 150 -0.45 0.13 1.94
C ALA A 150 -1.35 -0.09 0.71
N TYR A 151 -0.89 0.38 -0.45
CA TYR A 151 -1.59 0.22 -1.73
C TYR A 151 -0.98 -0.87 -2.58
N VAL A 152 -1.84 -1.66 -3.22
CA VAL A 152 -1.51 -2.63 -4.26
C VAL A 152 -2.10 -2.16 -5.58
N PHE A 153 -1.24 -1.96 -6.57
CA PHE A 153 -1.64 -1.65 -7.94
C PHE A 153 -1.36 -2.85 -8.84
N SER A 154 -2.28 -3.12 -9.77
CA SER A 154 -1.96 -3.97 -10.91
C SER A 154 -1.00 -3.24 -11.85
N ASN A 155 -0.28 -3.98 -12.69
CA ASN A 155 0.57 -3.37 -13.71
C ASN A 155 -0.13 -2.33 -14.60
N PRO A 156 -1.28 -2.63 -15.23
CA PRO A 156 -1.98 -1.65 -16.05
C PRO A 156 -2.43 -0.44 -15.22
N SER A 157 -2.90 -0.66 -13.99
CA SER A 157 -3.34 0.43 -13.12
C SER A 157 -2.19 1.38 -12.74
N ALA A 158 -1.04 0.84 -12.32
CA ALA A 158 0.14 1.65 -11.98
C ALA A 158 0.56 2.54 -13.16
N ARG A 159 0.52 2.00 -14.39
CA ARG A 159 0.84 2.77 -15.61
C ARG A 159 -0.19 3.86 -15.88
N LEU A 160 -1.48 3.56 -15.75
CA LEU A 160 -2.54 4.54 -15.93
C LEU A 160 -2.40 5.69 -14.93
N LEU A 161 -2.24 5.39 -13.63
CA LEU A 161 -2.03 6.37 -12.58
C LEU A 161 -0.80 7.26 -12.86
N LEU A 162 0.35 6.64 -13.15
CA LEU A 162 1.62 7.36 -13.39
C LEU A 162 1.65 8.14 -14.72
N SER A 163 0.61 8.02 -15.55
CA SER A 163 0.45 8.80 -16.77
C SER A 163 -0.67 9.85 -16.67
N ASP A 164 -1.44 9.86 -15.57
CA ASP A 164 -2.53 10.82 -15.39
C ASP A 164 -1.97 12.22 -15.07
N VAL A 165 -2.32 13.18 -15.94
CA VAL A 165 -1.83 14.56 -15.86
C VAL A 165 -2.20 15.24 -14.54
N ALA A 166 -3.37 14.94 -13.96
CA ALA A 166 -3.79 15.56 -12.71
C ALA A 166 -3.03 14.97 -11.52
N VAL A 167 -2.74 13.66 -11.55
CA VAL A 167 -1.87 13.02 -10.55
C VAL A 167 -0.45 13.63 -10.61
N LEU A 168 0.16 13.71 -11.80
CA LEU A 168 1.47 14.36 -11.98
C LEU A 168 1.45 15.81 -11.48
N SER A 169 0.39 16.55 -11.79
CA SER A 169 0.28 17.98 -11.50
C SER A 169 0.00 18.27 -10.03
N HIS A 170 -0.27 17.25 -9.19
CA HIS A 170 -0.54 17.46 -7.76
C HIS A 170 0.59 18.21 -7.03
N ARG A 171 1.84 17.98 -7.44
CA ARG A 171 2.98 18.71 -6.89
C ARG A 171 2.86 20.24 -7.07
N GLY A 172 2.12 20.69 -8.09
CA GLY A 172 1.89 22.08 -8.43
C GLY A 172 1.01 22.86 -7.43
N PHE A 173 0.27 22.19 -6.53
CA PHE A 173 -0.57 22.85 -5.51
C PHE A 173 0.22 23.52 -4.37
N GLY A 174 1.56 23.56 -4.46
CA GLY A 174 2.42 24.29 -3.53
C GLY A 174 3.00 23.44 -2.40
N PRO A 175 3.84 24.03 -1.52
CA PRO A 175 4.69 23.32 -0.57
C PRO A 175 3.94 22.68 0.60
N ALA A 176 2.65 22.96 0.80
CA ALA A 176 1.85 22.30 1.83
C ALA A 176 0.91 21.26 1.22
N GLU A 177 0.25 21.56 0.11
CA GLU A 177 -0.77 20.69 -0.47
C GLU A 177 -0.18 19.63 -1.40
N GLY A 178 0.83 20.00 -2.20
CA GLY A 178 1.51 19.09 -3.15
C GLY A 178 2.51 18.12 -2.52
N LEU A 179 2.72 18.17 -1.20
CA LEU A 179 3.65 17.27 -0.48
C LEU A 179 2.97 16.09 0.21
N ARG A 180 1.64 16.09 0.34
CA ARG A 180 0.85 15.15 1.15
C ARG A 180 -0.39 14.70 0.38
N GLN A 181 -1.30 14.00 1.05
CA GLN A 181 -2.60 13.57 0.52
C GLN A 181 -2.50 12.51 -0.58
N ILE A 182 -1.61 11.53 -0.42
CA ILE A 182 -1.52 10.38 -1.34
C ILE A 182 -2.91 9.72 -1.47
N ASP A 183 -3.61 9.54 -0.35
CA ASP A 183 -4.92 8.91 -0.33
C ASP A 183 -5.96 9.63 -1.19
N ALA A 184 -6.05 10.95 -1.01
CA ALA A 184 -7.01 11.80 -1.70
C ALA A 184 -6.73 11.87 -3.20
N VAL A 185 -5.45 11.96 -3.59
CA VAL A 185 -5.04 11.99 -5.00
C VAL A 185 -5.38 10.67 -5.69
N VAL A 186 -5.06 9.53 -5.07
CA VAL A 186 -5.37 8.21 -5.63
C VAL A 186 -6.88 7.98 -5.69
N GLY A 187 -7.62 8.33 -4.63
CA GLY A 187 -9.08 8.18 -4.61
C GLY A 187 -9.78 9.04 -5.66
N LEU A 188 -9.39 10.32 -5.80
CA LEU A 188 -9.93 11.21 -6.85
C LEU A 188 -9.56 10.72 -8.25
N TRP A 189 -8.37 10.16 -8.44
CA TRP A 189 -7.98 9.53 -9.70
C TRP A 189 -8.88 8.34 -10.03
N CYS A 190 -9.12 7.44 -9.08
CA CYS A 190 -10.04 6.30 -9.25
C CYS A 190 -11.44 6.77 -9.67
N GLU A 191 -11.99 7.76 -8.96
CA GLU A 191 -13.31 8.34 -9.25
C GLU A 191 -13.38 8.92 -10.67
N ARG A 192 -12.39 9.72 -11.07
CA ARG A 192 -12.33 10.33 -12.41
C ARG A 192 -12.18 9.33 -13.54
N GLN A 193 -11.44 8.25 -13.31
CA GLN A 193 -11.21 7.20 -14.30
C GLN A 193 -12.32 6.13 -14.29
N HIS A 194 -13.33 6.27 -13.43
CA HIS A 194 -14.37 5.28 -13.19
C HIS A 194 -13.81 3.89 -12.83
N LEU A 195 -12.66 3.87 -12.14
CA LEU A 195 -12.00 2.66 -11.71
C LEU A 195 -12.31 2.38 -10.23
N PRO A 196 -12.74 1.16 -9.88
CA PRO A 196 -13.01 0.80 -8.48
C PRO A 196 -11.78 0.97 -7.58
N TYR A 197 -12.02 1.50 -6.39
CA TYR A 197 -11.08 1.48 -5.28
C TYR A 197 -11.59 0.46 -4.26
N PHE A 198 -10.73 -0.46 -3.84
CA PHE A 198 -11.08 -1.46 -2.83
C PHE A 198 -10.25 -1.29 -1.57
N VAL A 199 -10.83 -1.58 -0.41
CA VAL A 199 -10.11 -1.86 0.83
C VAL A 199 -10.30 -3.32 1.22
N HIS A 200 -9.44 -3.86 2.09
CA HIS A 200 -9.66 -5.17 2.68
C HIS A 200 -10.21 -5.07 4.11
N SER A 201 -11.35 -5.69 4.41
CA SER A 201 -11.94 -5.76 5.76
C SER A 201 -12.12 -7.23 6.17
N PRO A 202 -11.68 -7.66 7.37
CA PRO A 202 -10.81 -6.95 8.30
C PRO A 202 -9.47 -6.55 7.68
N SER A 203 -8.81 -5.55 8.23
CA SER A 203 -7.56 -5.04 7.62
C SER A 203 -6.42 -6.06 7.69
N LEU A 204 -5.62 -6.16 6.62
CA LEU A 204 -4.41 -6.98 6.57
C LEU A 204 -3.15 -6.20 6.99
N ALA A 205 -3.31 -4.91 7.28
CA ALA A 205 -2.25 -4.00 7.63
C ALA A 205 -2.69 -3.10 8.80
N GLN A 206 -1.78 -2.76 9.71
CA GLN A 206 -2.08 -1.90 10.86
C GLN A 206 -1.13 -0.72 10.91
N HIS A 207 -1.68 0.49 11.05
CA HIS A 207 -0.91 1.69 11.31
C HIS A 207 -0.32 1.70 12.72
N VAL A 208 0.99 1.83 12.86
CA VAL A 208 1.68 1.87 14.17
C VAL A 208 2.41 3.18 14.46
N GLY A 209 2.44 4.09 13.50
CA GLY A 209 3.15 5.36 13.62
C GLY A 209 2.46 6.34 14.56
N LYS A 210 2.90 6.45 15.81
CA LYS A 210 2.29 7.34 16.81
C LYS A 210 2.38 8.83 16.46
N THR A 211 3.38 9.22 15.68
CA THR A 211 3.68 10.60 15.28
C THR A 211 3.87 10.68 13.77
N SER A 212 3.31 11.71 13.14
CA SER A 212 3.52 12.00 11.72
C SER A 212 4.48 13.16 11.52
N THR A 213 5.42 13.04 10.60
CA THR A 213 6.28 14.15 10.17
C THR A 213 5.48 15.28 9.51
N LEU A 214 4.32 14.95 8.91
CA LEU A 214 3.41 15.91 8.29
C LEU A 214 2.47 16.60 9.29
N TYR A 215 2.22 15.93 10.43
CA TYR A 215 1.29 16.40 11.46
C TYR A 215 1.86 16.09 12.84
N PRO A 216 2.75 16.95 13.39
CA PRO A 216 3.45 16.69 14.64
C PRO A 216 2.52 16.50 15.86
N GLN A 217 1.29 17.04 15.78
CA GLN A 217 0.26 16.89 16.81
C GLN A 217 -0.77 15.80 16.53
N ALA A 218 -0.75 15.18 15.34
CA ALA A 218 -1.68 14.10 15.05
C ALA A 218 -1.20 12.80 15.71
N SER A 219 -2.08 12.18 16.49
CA SER A 219 -1.90 10.84 17.01
C SER A 219 -2.35 9.80 15.97
N ALA A 220 -1.73 8.62 15.97
CA ALA A 220 -2.30 7.44 15.31
C ALA A 220 -3.59 6.95 15.96
N LEU A 221 -3.98 7.46 17.14
CA LEU A 221 -5.23 7.09 17.80
C LEU A 221 -6.47 7.60 17.03
N GLY A 222 -7.56 6.85 17.09
CA GLY A 222 -8.85 7.20 16.46
C GLY A 222 -9.00 6.64 15.04
N HIS A 223 -9.56 7.43 14.12
CA HIS A 223 -9.96 7.01 12.77
C HIS A 223 -8.82 6.50 11.86
N ARG A 224 -7.56 6.65 12.29
CA ARG A 224 -6.33 6.23 11.60
C ARG A 224 -5.82 4.84 11.99
N GLN A 225 -6.43 4.19 12.98
CA GLN A 225 -6.20 2.77 13.22
C GLN A 225 -7.23 1.96 12.45
N ALA A 226 -6.87 0.76 11.99
CA ALA A 226 -7.88 -0.22 11.66
C ALA A 226 -8.57 -0.66 12.96
N SER A 227 -9.89 -0.75 12.94
CA SER A 227 -10.67 -1.23 14.11
C SER A 227 -10.57 -2.74 14.26
N HIS A 228 -10.39 -3.45 13.14
CA HIS A 228 -10.21 -4.90 13.09
C HIS A 228 -9.03 -5.22 12.19
N VAL A 229 -8.06 -5.98 12.72
CA VAL A 229 -6.83 -6.37 12.02
C VAL A 229 -6.66 -7.88 12.10
N MET A 230 -6.32 -8.50 10.98
CA MET A 230 -5.83 -9.86 10.99
C MET A 230 -4.38 -9.89 11.45
N HIS A 231 -4.07 -10.66 12.49
CA HIS A 231 -2.67 -10.86 12.92
C HIS A 231 -1.98 -11.97 12.13
N THR A 232 -2.74 -12.97 11.68
CA THR A 232 -2.25 -14.12 10.91
C THR A 232 -3.38 -14.60 10.03
N ILE A 233 -3.08 -14.85 8.76
CA ILE A 233 -4.05 -15.43 7.83
C ILE A 233 -3.97 -16.96 7.95
N PRO A 234 -5.07 -17.65 8.32
CA PRO A 234 -5.06 -19.09 8.52
C PRO A 234 -4.91 -19.82 7.18
N PRO A 235 -4.20 -20.97 7.12
CA PRO A 235 -4.00 -21.72 5.88
C PRO A 235 -5.30 -22.11 5.16
N GLU A 236 -6.38 -22.33 5.92
CA GLU A 236 -7.70 -22.72 5.39
C GLU A 236 -8.29 -21.64 4.46
N SER A 237 -8.04 -20.36 4.78
CA SER A 237 -8.46 -19.22 3.96
C SER A 237 -7.69 -19.08 2.63
N LEU A 238 -6.68 -19.93 2.36
CA LEU A 238 -5.97 -19.97 1.09
C LEU A 238 -6.68 -20.83 0.03
N SER A 239 -7.72 -21.58 0.42
CA SER A 239 -8.35 -22.62 -0.41
C SER A 239 -9.74 -22.27 -0.95
N GLU A 240 -10.42 -21.27 -0.39
CA GLU A 240 -11.78 -20.88 -0.77
C GLU A 240 -11.75 -19.64 -1.67
N ARG A 241 -12.04 -19.80 -2.97
CA ARG A 241 -12.33 -18.63 -3.82
C ARG A 241 -13.70 -18.08 -3.42
N GLY A 242 -13.75 -16.83 -2.99
CA GLY A 242 -15.00 -16.07 -3.00
C GLY A 242 -15.50 -15.96 -4.45
N ALA A 243 -16.78 -16.27 -4.69
CA ALA A 243 -17.38 -16.07 -6.00
C ALA A 243 -17.23 -14.58 -6.41
N PRO A 244 -16.94 -14.27 -7.69
CA PRO A 244 -16.89 -12.89 -8.14
C PRO A 244 -18.22 -12.21 -7.81
N VAL A 245 -18.16 -11.06 -7.15
CA VAL A 245 -19.33 -10.23 -6.91
C VAL A 245 -19.72 -9.66 -8.26
N GLU A 246 -20.74 -10.25 -8.90
CA GLU A 246 -21.34 -9.67 -10.10
C GLU A 246 -21.90 -8.29 -9.75
N GLY A 247 -21.30 -7.26 -10.34
CA GLY A 247 -21.75 -5.86 -10.29
C GLY A 247 -22.12 -5.38 -11.68
#